data_AF-A0A525P619-F1
#
_entry.id   AF-A0A525P619-F1
#
_cell.length_a   1.000
_cell.length_b   1.000
_cell.length_c   1.000
_cell.angle_alpha   90.00
_cell.angle_beta   90.00
_cell.angle_gamma   90.00
#
_symmetry.space_group_name_H-M   'P 1'
#
loop_
_entity.id
_entity.type
_entity.pdbx_description
1 polymer ?
#
loop_
_entity_poly.entity_id
_entity_poly.type
_entity_poly.pdbx_seq_one_letter_code
_entity_poly.pdbx_strand_id
1 'polypeptide(L)'
;VYYPTTTREHSSKMGRITTLLENGTVFEDLGIDGINAETDRGMVCGSLGFNKDIKDILEGFGLEEGANSDPQHYVVEKAFVG
;
A
#
# COMPACT_ATOMS: atom_id res chain seq x y z
N VAL A 1 -5.51 -8.62 -10.11
CA VAL A 1 -4.14 -8.87 -10.62
C VAL A 1 -3.27 -9.33 -9.46
N TYR A 2 -2.27 -10.17 -9.69
CA TYR A 2 -1.33 -10.60 -8.63
C TYR A 2 0.03 -9.93 -8.87
N TYR A 3 0.56 -9.24 -7.85
CA TYR A 3 1.78 -8.45 -7.95
C TYR A 3 2.76 -8.81 -6.81
N PRO A 4 3.47 -9.95 -6.91
CA PRO A 4 4.43 -10.38 -5.90
C PRO A 4 5.77 -9.66 -6.06
N THR A 5 6.40 -9.31 -4.93
CA THR A 5 7.72 -8.67 -4.91
C THR A 5 8.64 -9.35 -3.92
N THR A 6 9.90 -9.59 -4.28
CA THR A 6 10.95 -10.02 -3.33
C THR A 6 11.87 -8.87 -2.95
N THR A 7 12.54 -8.95 -1.79
CA THR A 7 13.43 -7.89 -1.28
C THR A 7 14.88 -8.34 -1.07
N ARG A 8 15.19 -9.62 -1.31
CA ARG A 8 16.53 -10.20 -1.07
C ARG A 8 16.97 -11.06 -2.24
N GLU A 9 16.27 -12.17 -2.46
CA GLU A 9 16.55 -13.08 -3.58
C GLU A 9 16.03 -12.52 -4.89
N HIS A 10 16.79 -12.77 -5.96
CA HIS A 10 16.41 -12.35 -7.30
C HIS A 10 15.10 -13.02 -7.74
N SER A 11 14.14 -12.22 -8.17
CA SER A 11 12.87 -12.70 -8.76
C SER A 11 12.45 -11.78 -9.91
N SER A 12 11.35 -12.11 -10.57
CA SER A 12 10.82 -11.31 -11.70
C SER A 12 10.48 -9.88 -11.29
N LYS A 13 10.11 -9.64 -10.03
CA LYS A 13 9.87 -8.30 -9.52
C LYS A 13 10.43 -8.14 -8.12
N MET A 14 11.23 -7.10 -7.93
CA MET A 14 11.91 -6.82 -6.68
C MET A 14 11.56 -5.43 -6.16
N GLY A 15 11.65 -5.27 -4.84
CA GLY A 15 11.44 -3.99 -4.16
C GLY A 15 10.51 -4.13 -2.95
N ARG A 16 10.56 -3.14 -2.06
CA ARG A 16 9.52 -2.96 -1.02
C ARG A 16 8.33 -2.27 -1.66
N ILE A 17 7.12 -2.69 -1.31
CA ILE A 17 5.91 -2.09 -1.87
C ILE A 17 5.80 -0.58 -1.59
N THR A 18 6.32 -0.10 -0.45
CA THR A 18 6.41 1.35 -0.15
C THR A 18 7.18 2.10 -1.24
N THR A 19 8.39 1.66 -1.56
CA THR A 19 9.22 2.25 -2.61
C THR A 19 8.57 2.17 -3.99
N LEU A 20 7.92 1.03 -4.30
CA LEU A 20 7.25 0.81 -5.60
C LEU A 20 6.00 1.66 -5.78
N LEU A 21 5.35 2.07 -4.69
CA LEU A 21 4.25 3.03 -4.67
C LEU A 21 4.78 4.46 -4.83
N GLU A 22 5.78 4.85 -4.02
CA GLU A 22 6.36 6.20 -4.00
C GLU A 22 6.95 6.60 -5.36
N ASN A 23 7.62 5.67 -6.04
CA ASN A 23 8.23 5.94 -7.33
C ASN A 23 7.31 5.62 -8.52
N GLY A 24 6.06 5.24 -8.27
CA GLY A 24 5.06 4.92 -9.28
C GLY A 24 5.26 3.63 -10.08
N THR A 25 6.30 2.84 -9.79
CA THR A 25 6.61 1.62 -10.55
C THR A 25 5.44 0.64 -10.57
N VAL A 26 4.72 0.48 -9.45
CA VAL A 26 3.58 -0.44 -9.38
C VAL A 26 2.44 -0.03 -10.31
N PHE A 27 2.21 1.27 -10.51
CA PHE A 27 1.17 1.77 -11.40
C PHE A 27 1.54 1.50 -12.85
N GLU A 28 2.78 1.79 -13.22
CA GLU A 28 3.32 1.53 -14.56
C GLU A 28 3.26 0.04 -14.93
N ASP A 29 3.71 -0.84 -14.03
CA ASP A 29 3.72 -2.29 -14.30
C ASP A 29 2.31 -2.88 -14.48
N LEU A 30 1.34 -2.33 -13.74
CA LEU A 30 -0.05 -2.78 -13.78
C LEU A 30 -0.85 -2.08 -14.89
N GLY A 31 -0.30 -1.05 -15.53
CA GLY A 31 -0.97 -0.26 -16.56
C GLY A 31 -2.19 0.49 -16.01
N ILE A 32 -2.09 0.96 -14.76
CA ILE A 32 -3.13 1.75 -14.09
C ILE A 32 -2.61 3.15 -13.78
N ASP A 33 -3.52 4.08 -13.54
CA ASP A 33 -3.16 5.40 -13.01
C ASP A 33 -2.73 5.30 -11.54
N GLY A 34 -2.27 6.43 -10.97
CA GLY A 34 -1.99 6.52 -9.53
C GLY A 34 -3.24 6.35 -8.66
N ILE A 35 -3.03 6.28 -7.34
CA ILE A 35 -4.11 6.17 -6.36
C ILE A 35 -4.95 7.45 -6.33
N ASN A 36 -6.28 7.30 -6.32
CA ASN A 36 -7.25 8.38 -6.19
C ASN A 36 -8.31 8.05 -5.11
N ALA A 37 -8.58 9.00 -4.21
CA ALA A 37 -9.56 8.85 -3.14
C ALA A 37 -10.99 8.53 -3.66
N GLU A 38 -11.37 9.00 -4.84
CA GLU A 38 -12.70 8.74 -5.41
C GLU A 38 -12.92 7.26 -5.75
N THR A 39 -11.87 6.56 -6.17
CA THR A 39 -11.96 5.22 -6.78
C THR A 39 -11.27 4.12 -5.99
N ASP A 40 -10.23 4.44 -5.24
CA ASP A 40 -9.32 3.46 -4.68
C ASP A 40 -9.56 3.21 -3.20
N ARG A 41 -9.44 1.94 -2.80
CA ARG A 41 -9.61 1.49 -1.42
C ARG A 41 -8.48 0.53 -1.03
N GLY A 42 -8.01 0.62 0.21
CA GLY A 42 -6.84 -0.13 0.68
C GLY A 42 -7.09 -0.94 1.95
N MET A 43 -6.50 -2.12 2.05
CA MET A 43 -6.37 -2.86 3.30
C MET A 43 -4.89 -3.21 3.50
N VAL A 44 -4.32 -2.79 4.63
CA VAL A 44 -2.89 -2.91 4.89
C VAL A 44 -2.66 -3.84 6.08
N CYS A 45 -1.84 -4.88 5.89
CA CYS A 45 -1.49 -5.80 6.96
C CYS A 45 0.00 -6.13 6.92
N GLY A 46 0.71 -5.82 8.01
CA GLY A 46 2.14 -6.08 8.15
C GLY A 46 2.67 -5.66 9.52
N SER A 47 3.98 -5.37 9.61
CA SER A 47 4.57 -4.89 10.87
C SER A 47 4.08 -3.48 11.21
N LEU A 48 4.20 -3.06 12.48
CA LEU A 48 3.82 -1.71 12.89
C LEU A 48 4.59 -0.62 12.12
N GLY A 49 5.89 -0.82 11.87
CA GLY A 49 6.69 0.11 11.07
C GLY A 49 6.18 0.19 9.63
N PHE A 50 5.99 -0.97 9.00
CA PHE A 50 5.45 -1.05 7.64
C PHE A 50 4.07 -0.39 7.49
N ASN A 51 3.16 -0.62 8.45
CA ASN A 51 1.83 -0.03 8.40
C ASN A 51 1.87 1.50 8.51
N LYS A 52 2.80 2.07 9.28
CA LYS A 52 2.98 3.52 9.36
C LYS A 52 3.48 4.09 8.04
N ASP A 53 4.49 3.46 7.45
CA ASP A 53 5.04 3.90 6.16
C ASP A 53 3.98 3.89 5.05
N ILE A 54 3.16 2.81 4.97
CA ILE A 54 2.08 2.74 3.99
C ILE A 54 0.97 3.74 4.29
N LYS A 55 0.63 3.96 5.56
CA LYS A 55 -0.34 4.98 5.97
C LYS A 55 0.08 6.35 5.43
N ASP A 56 1.32 6.76 5.66
CA ASP A 56 1.83 8.06 5.21
C ASP A 56 1.76 8.19 3.68
N ILE A 57 2.03 7.10 2.94
CA ILE A 57 1.91 7.06 1.48
C ILE A 57 0.45 7.22 1.03
N LEU A 58 -0.49 6.47 1.62
CA LEU A 58 -1.91 6.52 1.24
C LEU A 58 -2.52 7.89 1.56
N GLU A 59 -2.22 8.47 2.72
CA GLU A 59 -2.62 9.83 3.07
C GLU A 59 -1.99 10.88 2.13
N GLY A 60 -0.77 10.64 1.65
CA GLY A 60 -0.13 11.44 0.60
C GLY A 60 -0.87 11.44 -0.75
N PHE A 61 -1.65 10.38 -1.04
CA PHE A 61 -2.57 10.32 -2.19
C PHE A 61 -3.98 10.85 -1.86
N GLY A 62 -4.19 11.40 -0.66
CA GLY A 62 -5.47 11.97 -0.23
C GLY A 62 -6.47 10.96 0.31
N LEU A 63 -6.05 9.73 0.61
CA LEU A 63 -6.90 8.73 1.24
C LEU A 63 -6.96 8.96 2.76
N GLU A 64 -8.12 8.64 3.35
CA GLU A 64 -8.37 8.75 4.79
C GLU A 64 -8.59 7.37 5.42
N GLU A 65 -8.07 7.18 6.63
CA GLU A 65 -8.23 5.94 7.40
C GLU A 65 -9.68 5.80 7.89
N GLY A 66 -10.29 4.66 7.61
CA GLY A 66 -11.65 4.35 8.01
C GLY A 66 -11.74 3.51 9.27
N ALA A 67 -12.92 3.50 9.87
CA ALA A 67 -13.31 2.61 10.93
C ALA A 67 -14.70 2.03 10.66
N ASN A 68 -15.11 1.01 11.42
CA ASN A 68 -16.45 0.42 11.27
C ASN A 68 -17.59 1.45 11.49
N SER A 69 -17.36 2.45 12.35
CA SER A 69 -18.31 3.53 12.64
C SER A 69 -18.26 4.69 11.65
N ASP A 70 -17.18 4.79 10.88
CA ASP A 70 -16.91 5.89 9.94
C ASP A 70 -16.11 5.34 8.75
N PRO A 71 -16.79 4.74 7.76
CA PRO A 71 -16.13 4.14 6.61
C PRO A 71 -15.47 5.21 5.72
N GLN A 72 -14.17 5.06 5.47
CA GLN A 72 -13.39 5.93 4.61
C GLN A 72 -12.68 5.11 3.51
N HIS A 73 -11.39 5.34 3.31
CA HIS A 73 -10.68 4.87 2.12
C HIS A 73 -9.81 3.63 2.37
N TYR A 74 -9.15 3.56 3.53
CA TYR A 74 -8.32 2.41 3.87
C TYR A 74 -8.40 2.01 5.33
N VAL A 75 -7.97 0.79 5.64
CA VAL A 75 -7.83 0.28 7.01
C VAL A 75 -6.47 -0.36 7.20
N VAL A 76 -5.94 -0.33 8.42
CA VAL A 76 -4.66 -0.97 8.78
C VAL A 76 -4.84 -1.97 9.92
N GLU A 77 -4.14 -3.09 9.82
CA GLU A 77 -4.08 -4.11 10.87
C GLU A 77 -2.64 -4.57 11.07
N LYS A 78 -2.21 -4.75 12.32
CA LYS A 78 -0.89 -5.33 12.61
C LYS A 78 -0.94 -6.84 12.36
N ALA A 79 -0.10 -7.34 11.46
CA ALA A 79 0.04 -8.77 11.20
C ALA A 79 0.59 -9.54 12.42
N PHE A 80 1.39 -8.86 13.24
CA PHE A 80 1.98 -9.41 14.46
C PHE A 80 2.37 -8.28 15.42
N VAL A 81 2.58 -8.64 16.69
CA VAL A 81 3.26 -7.79 17.67
C VAL A 81 4.73 -8.22 17.69
N GLY A 82 5.62 -7.25 17.49
CA GLY A 82 7.08 -7.44 17.50
C GLY A 82 7.70 -6.93 18.79
#